data_AF-A0A834BDR7-F1
#
_entry.id   AF-A0A834BDR7-F1
#
_cell.length_a   1.000
_cell.length_b   1.000
_cell.length_c   1.000
_cell.angle_alpha   90.00
_cell.angle_beta   90.00
_cell.angle_gamma   90.00
#
_symmetry.space_group_name_H-M   'P 1'
#
loop_
_entity.id
_entity.type
_entity.pdbx_description
1 polymer ?
#
loop_
_entity_poly.entity_id
_entity_poly.type
_entity_poly.pdbx_seq_one_letter_code
_entity_poly.pdbx_strand_id
1 'polypeptide(L)'
;MATLLSKFRIDFSDIMVLGDINTKPKKENIIAFDEMIEPYRLHEDDKEQDIADKMKEDEPWRITDNELELYKTKTYRQIRLNELLKEHSSTANIIVMSLPVARKGAVSSALYMAWLEALSQDLPPILLVRGNHQSVLTFYS
;
A
#
# COMPACT_ATOMS: atom_id res chain seq x y z
N MET A 1 -19.68 -12.70 1.40
CA MET A 1 -18.46 -13.02 2.17
C MET A 1 -18.67 -14.19 3.12
N ALA A 2 -19.69 -14.17 3.99
CA ALA A 2 -19.98 -15.25 4.94
C ALA A 2 -20.04 -16.66 4.29
N THR A 3 -20.72 -16.80 3.15
CA THR A 3 -20.80 -18.07 2.40
C THR A 3 -19.45 -18.56 1.88
N LEU A 4 -18.53 -17.65 1.56
CA LEU A 4 -17.17 -17.99 1.10
C LEU A 4 -16.31 -18.47 2.27
N LEU A 5 -16.37 -17.77 3.41
CA LEU A 5 -15.67 -18.17 4.64
C LEU A 5 -16.15 -19.54 5.14
N SER A 6 -17.45 -19.81 5.05
CA SER A 6 -18.03 -21.12 5.34
C SER A 6 -17.46 -22.22 4.44
N LYS A 7 -17.28 -21.96 3.13
CA LYS A 7 -16.61 -22.91 2.21
C LYS A 7 -15.15 -23.16 2.58
N PHE A 8 -14.45 -22.15 3.11
CA PHE A 8 -13.10 -22.29 3.64
C PHE A 8 -13.06 -22.91 5.05
N ARG A 9 -14.21 -23.19 5.66
CA ARG A 9 -14.33 -23.70 7.04
C ARG A 9 -13.59 -22.82 8.05
N ILE A 10 -13.61 -21.51 7.79
CA ILE A 10 -13.09 -20.50 8.71
C ILE A 10 -14.26 -19.99 9.51
N ASP A 11 -14.32 -20.42 10.77
CA ASP A 11 -15.24 -19.84 11.74
C ASP A 11 -14.78 -18.41 12.06
N PHE A 12 -15.74 -17.49 12.16
CA PHE A 12 -15.50 -16.08 12.40
C PHE A 12 -16.47 -15.56 13.46
N SER A 13 -16.03 -14.57 14.24
CA SER A 13 -16.88 -13.91 15.23
C SER A 13 -17.79 -12.86 14.60
N ASP A 14 -17.26 -12.06 13.66
CA ASP A 14 -18.00 -10.98 13.00
C ASP A 14 -17.42 -10.65 11.61
N ILE A 15 -18.23 -10.00 10.77
CA ILE A 15 -17.82 -9.43 9.48
C ILE A 15 -18.18 -7.95 9.46
N MET A 16 -17.16 -7.11 9.49
CA MET A 16 -17.30 -5.66 9.37
C MET A 16 -17.06 -5.21 7.92
N VAL A 17 -17.97 -4.39 7.38
CA VAL A 17 -17.84 -3.79 6.04
C VAL A 17 -17.49 -2.32 6.20
N LEU A 18 -16.33 -1.92 5.68
CA LEU A 18 -15.84 -0.54 5.70
C LEU A 18 -16.07 0.11 4.33
N GLY A 19 -16.73 1.28 4.31
CA GLY A 19 -17.07 2.02 3.08
C GLY A 19 -16.12 3.17 2.75
N ASP A 20 -15.20 3.47 3.65
CA ASP A 20 -14.41 4.69 3.71
C ASP A 20 -12.92 4.47 3.42
N ILE A 21 -12.58 3.37 2.76
CA ILE A 21 -11.22 3.01 2.38
C ILE A 21 -10.59 3.95 1.32
N ASN A 22 -11.43 4.67 0.56
CA ASN A 22 -11.01 5.61 -0.47
C ASN A 22 -11.25 7.07 -0.06
N THR A 23 -11.61 7.31 1.20
CA THR A 23 -11.71 8.68 1.71
C THR A 23 -10.31 9.28 1.87
N LYS A 24 -10.25 10.61 1.89
CA LYS A 24 -8.98 11.32 2.04
C LYS A 24 -8.39 11.00 3.42
N PRO A 25 -7.12 10.55 3.50
CA PRO A 25 -6.44 10.34 4.77
C PRO A 25 -6.32 11.63 5.59
N LYS A 26 -5.99 11.48 6.87
CA LYS A 26 -5.69 12.61 7.75
C LYS A 26 -4.48 13.37 7.21
N LYS A 27 -4.54 14.71 7.28
CA LYS A 27 -3.48 15.59 6.77
C LYS A 27 -2.12 15.29 7.41
N GLU A 28 -2.11 15.00 8.70
CA GLU A 28 -0.90 14.66 9.46
C GLU A 28 -0.19 13.43 8.88
N ASN A 29 -0.95 12.39 8.50
CA ASN A 29 -0.38 11.17 7.93
C ASN A 29 0.09 11.36 6.48
N ILE A 30 -0.53 12.29 5.74
CA ILE A 30 -0.06 12.68 4.41
C ILE A 30 1.29 13.40 4.55
N ILE A 31 1.40 14.34 5.49
CA ILE A 31 2.66 15.07 5.75
C ILE A 31 3.75 14.08 6.18
N ALA A 32 3.46 13.16 7.10
CA ALA A 32 4.42 12.15 7.54
C ALA A 32 4.89 11.25 6.39
N PHE A 33 3.99 10.89 5.46
CA PHE A 33 4.36 10.15 4.26
C PHE A 33 5.28 10.97 3.35
N ASP A 34 4.93 12.24 3.10
CA ASP A 34 5.73 13.14 2.26
C ASP A 34 7.14 13.34 2.83
N GLU A 35 7.26 13.52 4.16
CA GLU A 35 8.55 13.59 4.87
C GLU A 35 9.37 12.29 4.77
N MET A 36 8.70 11.14 4.84
CA MET A 36 9.36 9.83 4.73
C MET A 36 9.96 9.60 3.35
N ILE A 37 9.28 10.02 2.28
CA ILE A 37 9.73 9.80 0.90
C ILE A 37 10.71 10.85 0.39
N GLU A 38 10.78 12.02 1.05
CA GLU A 38 11.56 13.18 0.63
C GLU A 38 13.02 12.85 0.25
N PRO A 39 13.79 12.05 1.01
CA PRO A 39 15.17 11.71 0.65
C PRO A 39 15.31 10.92 -0.66
N TYR A 40 14.22 10.28 -1.11
CA TYR A 40 14.19 9.41 -2.29
C TYR A 40 13.57 10.08 -3.51
N ARG A 41 13.15 11.35 -3.41
CA ARG A 41 12.57 12.11 -4.54
C ARG A 41 13.66 12.65 -5.47
N LEU A 42 13.35 12.70 -6.76
CA LEU A 42 14.23 13.28 -7.78
C LEU A 42 14.05 14.80 -7.95
N HIS A 43 12.88 15.34 -7.60
CA HIS A 43 12.47 16.73 -7.85
C HIS A 43 12.79 17.12 -9.29
N GLU A 44 12.13 16.43 -10.22
CA GLU A 44 12.43 16.53 -11.64
C GLU A 44 11.76 17.74 -12.29
N ASP A 45 10.61 18.16 -11.77
CA ASP A 45 9.86 19.32 -12.27
C ASP A 45 10.63 20.65 -12.06
N ASP A 46 11.57 20.67 -11.10
CA ASP A 46 12.41 21.83 -10.80
C ASP A 46 13.67 21.93 -11.68
N LYS A 47 13.90 20.95 -12.58
CA LYS A 47 15.14 20.82 -13.36
C LYS A 47 14.89 20.94 -14.87
N GLU A 48 15.95 21.24 -15.61
CA GLU A 48 15.91 21.20 -17.07
C GLU A 48 15.72 19.77 -17.57
N GLN A 49 14.97 19.62 -18.68
CA GLN A 49 14.56 18.32 -19.23
C GLN A 49 15.74 17.37 -19.45
N ASP A 50 16.84 17.85 -20.04
CA ASP A 50 18.03 17.03 -20.33
C ASP A 50 18.72 16.50 -19.05
N ILE A 51 18.61 17.25 -17.95
CA ILE A 51 19.16 16.86 -16.64
C ILE A 51 18.21 15.86 -15.98
N ALA A 52 16.91 16.12 -16.01
CA ALA A 52 15.89 15.23 -15.48
C ALA A 52 15.94 13.85 -16.14
N ASP A 53 16.08 13.78 -17.45
CA ASP A 53 16.14 12.53 -18.19
C ASP A 53 17.40 11.71 -17.86
N LYS A 54 18.56 12.37 -17.73
CA LYS A 54 19.79 11.69 -17.26
C LYS A 54 19.65 11.14 -15.84
N MET A 55 19.05 11.90 -14.93
CA MET A 55 18.85 11.44 -13.55
C MET A 55 17.90 10.23 -13.47
N LYS A 56 16.87 10.18 -14.32
CA LYS A 56 15.98 9.01 -14.43
C LYS A 56 16.72 7.77 -14.89
N GLU A 57 17.65 7.93 -15.83
CA GLU A 57 18.48 6.83 -16.34
C GLU A 57 19.51 6.36 -15.30
N ASP A 58 20.13 7.30 -14.58
CA ASP A 58 21.14 7.02 -13.57
C ASP A 58 20.54 6.40 -12.29
N GLU A 59 19.37 6.87 -11.87
CA GLU A 59 18.72 6.47 -10.60
C GLU A 59 17.23 6.06 -10.79
N PRO A 60 16.91 5.02 -11.58
CA PRO A 60 15.53 4.63 -11.90
C PRO A 60 14.72 4.11 -10.70
N TRP A 61 15.36 3.88 -9.55
CA TRP A 61 14.71 3.44 -8.32
C TRP A 61 14.12 4.59 -7.50
N ARG A 62 14.52 5.85 -7.78
CA ARG A 62 14.04 7.03 -7.07
C ARG A 62 12.66 7.46 -7.56
N ILE A 63 11.99 8.25 -6.74
CA ILE A 63 10.59 8.64 -6.93
C ILE A 63 10.54 9.89 -7.80
N THR A 64 9.76 9.83 -8.88
CA THR A 64 9.49 10.98 -9.75
C THR A 64 8.22 11.72 -9.35
N ASP A 65 8.15 13.02 -9.64
CA ASP A 65 6.97 13.82 -9.32
C ASP A 65 5.74 13.39 -10.13
N ASN A 66 5.97 12.98 -11.39
CA ASN A 66 4.95 12.38 -12.23
C ASN A 66 4.38 11.08 -11.63
N GLU A 67 5.23 10.19 -11.10
CA GLU A 67 4.76 8.97 -10.41
C GLU A 67 3.89 9.29 -9.20
N LEU A 68 4.27 10.30 -8.40
CA LEU A 68 3.50 10.71 -7.22
C LEU A 68 2.11 11.22 -7.59
N GLU A 69 2.00 12.04 -8.63
CA GLU A 69 0.69 12.55 -9.06
C GLU A 69 -0.15 11.44 -9.71
N LEU A 70 0.46 10.60 -10.55
CA LEU A 70 -0.24 9.49 -11.21
C LEU A 70 -0.78 8.45 -10.22
N TYR A 71 -0.03 8.17 -9.14
CA TYR A 71 -0.41 7.16 -8.15
C TYR A 71 -0.93 7.73 -6.83
N LYS A 72 -1.22 9.02 -6.77
CA LYS A 72 -1.76 9.73 -5.59
C LYS A 72 -2.90 8.99 -4.90
N THR A 73 -3.89 8.53 -5.67
CA THR A 73 -5.04 7.78 -5.12
C THR A 73 -4.61 6.45 -4.49
N LYS A 74 -3.62 5.75 -5.08
CA LYS A 74 -3.08 4.52 -4.50
C LYS A 74 -2.29 4.79 -3.23
N THR A 75 -1.47 5.84 -3.22
CA THR A 75 -0.73 6.29 -2.04
C THR A 75 -1.69 6.60 -0.89
N TYR A 76 -2.71 7.43 -1.15
CA TYR A 76 -3.72 7.78 -0.14
C TYR A 76 -4.46 6.56 0.37
N ARG A 77 -4.77 5.60 -0.49
CA ARG A 77 -5.39 4.34 -0.06
C ARG A 77 -4.53 3.57 0.94
N GLN A 78 -3.20 3.51 0.77
CA GLN A 78 -2.33 2.81 1.73
C GLN A 78 -2.31 3.52 3.09
N ILE A 79 -2.19 4.85 3.07
CA ILE A 79 -2.23 5.66 4.30
C ILE A 79 -3.58 5.49 5.01
N ARG A 80 -4.70 5.53 4.26
CA ARG A 80 -6.04 5.34 4.83
C ARG A 80 -6.22 3.93 5.41
N LEU A 81 -5.67 2.91 4.76
CA LEU A 81 -5.70 1.54 5.29
C LEU A 81 -4.93 1.44 6.61
N ASN A 82 -3.77 2.08 6.73
CA ASN A 82 -3.03 2.11 7.99
C ASN A 82 -3.84 2.77 9.12
N GLU A 83 -4.52 3.88 8.84
CA GLU A 83 -5.42 4.53 9.82
C GLU A 83 -6.51 3.59 10.32
N LEU A 84 -7.17 2.88 9.40
CA LEU A 84 -8.23 1.92 9.73
C LEU A 84 -7.68 0.70 10.51
N LEU A 85 -6.48 0.24 10.18
CA LEU A 85 -5.82 -0.83 10.92
C LEU A 85 -5.48 -0.42 12.35
N LYS A 86 -5.01 0.82 12.55
CA LYS A 86 -4.77 1.36 13.89
C LYS A 86 -6.07 1.50 14.69
N GLU A 87 -7.16 1.91 14.05
CA GLU A 87 -8.48 2.06 14.68
C GLU A 87 -9.09 0.72 15.11
N HIS A 88 -9.03 -0.30 14.25
CA HIS A 88 -9.76 -1.56 14.46
C HIS A 88 -8.89 -2.74 14.90
N SER A 89 -7.56 -2.64 14.82
CA SER A 89 -6.66 -3.80 15.00
C SER A 89 -5.41 -3.49 15.83
N SER A 90 -5.40 -2.40 16.60
CA SER A 90 -4.27 -2.02 17.46
C SER A 90 -3.90 -3.05 18.54
N THR A 91 -4.85 -3.88 18.97
CA THR A 91 -4.64 -4.93 19.99
C THR A 91 -4.63 -6.36 19.42
N ALA A 92 -4.61 -6.50 18.09
CA ALA A 92 -4.61 -7.80 17.45
C ALA A 92 -3.30 -8.56 17.71
N ASN A 93 -3.36 -9.90 17.81
CA ASN A 93 -2.17 -10.73 17.87
C ASN A 93 -1.44 -10.81 16.52
N ILE A 94 -2.20 -10.82 15.43
CA ILE A 94 -1.69 -10.82 14.06
C ILE A 94 -2.71 -10.16 13.14
N ILE A 95 -2.21 -9.44 12.14
CA ILE A 95 -3.00 -8.87 11.06
C ILE A 95 -2.63 -9.60 9.77
N VAL A 96 -3.58 -10.25 9.11
CA VAL A 96 -3.36 -10.84 7.78
C VAL A 96 -3.99 -9.93 6.74
N MET A 97 -3.16 -9.34 5.88
CA MET A 97 -3.59 -8.36 4.89
C MET A 97 -3.14 -8.74 3.48
N SER A 98 -3.95 -8.39 2.49
CA SER A 98 -3.58 -8.55 1.08
C SER A 98 -2.44 -7.60 0.73
N LEU A 99 -1.32 -8.15 0.23
CA LEU A 99 -0.15 -7.38 -0.21
C LEU A 99 -0.53 -6.45 -1.38
N PRO A 100 -0.31 -5.12 -1.26
CA PRO A 100 -0.47 -4.19 -2.38
C PRO A 100 0.52 -4.51 -3.50
N VAL A 101 0.12 -4.30 -4.75
CA VAL A 101 0.95 -4.66 -5.91
C VAL A 101 1.09 -3.50 -6.86
N ALA A 102 2.34 -3.19 -7.18
CA ALA A 102 2.71 -2.35 -8.30
C ALA A 102 3.05 -3.19 -9.54
N ARG A 103 2.81 -2.65 -10.74
CA ARG A 103 3.31 -3.25 -11.98
C ARG A 103 4.78 -2.90 -12.11
N LYS A 104 5.64 -3.90 -12.34
CA LYS A 104 7.08 -3.68 -12.55
C LYS A 104 7.31 -2.71 -13.71
N GLY A 105 8.18 -1.74 -13.49
CA GLY A 105 8.53 -0.70 -14.48
C GLY A 105 7.50 0.44 -14.60
N ALA A 106 6.35 0.34 -13.92
CA ALA A 106 5.39 1.45 -13.85
C ALA A 106 5.52 2.26 -12.57
N VAL A 107 6.18 1.70 -11.54
CA VAL A 107 6.39 2.33 -10.23
C VAL A 107 7.83 2.07 -9.83
N SER A 108 8.53 3.13 -9.41
CA SER A 108 9.84 3.07 -8.79
C SER A 108 9.85 2.16 -7.55
N SER A 109 10.98 1.47 -7.33
CA SER A 109 11.10 0.58 -6.18
C SER A 109 11.00 1.33 -4.85
N ALA A 110 11.51 2.56 -4.77
CA ALA A 110 11.38 3.38 -3.57
C ALA A 110 9.91 3.70 -3.25
N LEU A 111 9.10 4.09 -4.24
CA LEU A 111 7.68 4.38 -4.01
C LEU A 111 6.90 3.12 -3.61
N TYR A 112 7.18 1.99 -4.24
CA TYR A 112 6.55 0.72 -3.85
C TYR A 112 6.91 0.31 -2.42
N MET A 113 8.17 0.45 -2.00
CA MET A 113 8.58 0.18 -0.63
C MET A 113 7.97 1.17 0.36
N ALA A 114 7.87 2.45 0.01
CA ALA A 114 7.19 3.46 0.80
C ALA A 114 5.71 3.13 1.04
N TRP A 115 5.02 2.55 0.05
CA TRP A 115 3.64 2.07 0.22
C TRP A 115 3.54 0.92 1.22
N LEU A 116 4.49 -0.01 1.22
CA LEU A 116 4.51 -1.11 2.17
C LEU A 116 4.78 -0.60 3.59
N GLU A 117 5.75 0.29 3.74
CA GLU A 117 6.08 0.91 5.03
C GLU A 117 4.88 1.68 5.59
N ALA A 118 4.29 2.57 4.79
CA ALA A 118 3.12 3.35 5.19
C ALA A 118 1.93 2.49 5.58
N LEU A 119 1.76 1.33 4.94
CA LEU A 119 0.69 0.39 5.29
C LEU A 119 0.95 -0.31 6.63
N SER A 120 2.20 -0.70 6.92
CA SER A 120 2.56 -1.50 8.10
C SER A 120 2.99 -0.70 9.34
N GLN A 121 3.13 0.62 9.22
CA GLN A 121 3.67 1.47 10.27
C GLN A 121 2.85 1.43 11.58
N ASP A 122 3.53 1.28 12.72
CA ASP A 122 2.99 1.20 14.09
C ASP A 122 1.81 0.22 14.26
N LEU A 123 1.91 -0.96 13.66
CA LEU A 123 0.93 -2.04 13.81
C LEU A 123 1.49 -3.23 14.60
N PRO A 124 0.62 -4.07 15.19
CA PRO A 124 0.99 -5.41 15.60
C PRO A 124 1.58 -6.23 14.43
N PRO A 125 2.14 -7.42 14.70
CA PRO A 125 2.70 -8.28 13.66
C PRO A 125 1.75 -8.43 12.46
N ILE A 126 2.17 -7.93 11.30
CA ILE A 126 1.39 -7.95 10.06
C ILE A 126 2.01 -8.91 9.05
N LEU A 127 1.17 -9.73 8.44
CA LEU A 127 1.52 -10.64 7.35
C LEU A 127 0.86 -10.15 6.07
N LEU A 128 1.67 -9.60 5.17
CA LEU A 128 1.24 -9.22 3.82
C LEU A 128 1.30 -10.44 2.90
N VAL A 129 0.13 -10.91 2.44
CA VAL A 129 0.01 -12.13 1.63
C VAL A 129 -0.58 -11.81 0.27
N ARG A 130 -0.09 -12.46 -0.78
CA ARG A 130 -0.71 -12.46 -2.10
C ARG A 130 -0.73 -13.86 -2.69
N GLY A 131 -1.90 -14.29 -3.13
CA GLY A 131 -2.05 -15.51 -3.93
C GLY A 131 -1.61 -15.31 -5.37
N ASN A 132 -1.26 -16.40 -6.04
CA ASN A 132 -0.94 -16.44 -7.47
C ASN A 132 -2.17 -16.46 -8.39
N HIS A 133 -3.38 -16.26 -7.84
CA HIS A 133 -4.68 -16.36 -8.50
C HIS A 133 -5.03 -17.74 -9.08
N GLN A 134 -4.36 -18.81 -8.65
CA GLN A 134 -4.82 -20.17 -8.93
C GLN A 134 -5.91 -20.58 -7.93
N SER A 135 -6.77 -21.53 -8.34
CA SER A 135 -7.85 -22.00 -7.48
C SER A 135 -7.28 -22.69 -6.23
N VAL A 136 -7.67 -22.17 -5.07
CA VAL A 136 -7.32 -22.73 -3.75
C VAL A 136 -8.49 -23.46 -3.10
N LEU A 137 -9.68 -23.39 -3.69
CA LEU A 137 -10.86 -24.11 -3.22
C LEU A 137 -10.78 -25.57 -3.69
N THR A 138 -10.20 -26.42 -2.85
CA THR A 138 -10.29 -27.88 -3.00
C THR A 138 -11.57 -28.36 -2.32
N PHE A 139 -12.54 -28.84 -3.10
CA PHE A 139 -13.69 -29.55 -2.55
C PHE A 139 -13.22 -30.93 -2.07
N TYR A 140 -13.03 -31.08 -0.77
CA TYR A 140 -13.02 -32.41 -0.17
C TYR A 140 -14.44 -32.94 -0.32
N SER A 141 -14.62 -33.90 -1.23
CA SER A 141 -15.86 -34.67 -1.38
C SER A 141 -16.05 -35.60 -0.18
#